data_AF-A0A519MPS9-F1
#
_entry.id   AF-A0A519MPS9-F1
#
_cell.length_a   1.000
_cell.length_b   1.000
_cell.length_c   1.000
_cell.angle_alpha   90.00
_cell.angle_beta   90.00
_cell.angle_gamma   90.00
#
_symmetry.space_group_name_H-M   'P 1'
#
loop_
_entity.id
_entity.type
_entity.pdbx_description
1 polymer ?
#
loop_
_entity_poly.entity_id
_entity_poly.type
_entity_poly.pdbx_seq_one_letter_code
_entity_poly.pdbx_strand_id
1 'polypeptide(L)'
;MAHLEVEPKKSTPWLWIILALVVLAVLFFLLKGCGSGTNDKATTDSTATTATADTSAGNAIAATEPDWSKVDFNAPETPDADITDKDVNVRGNDDYTIYSLGEDILFATDQNALQGTAEAKLKMISSSLNKRFKG
;
A
#
# COMPACT_ATOMS: atom_id res chain seq x y z
N MET A 1 52.39 -14.02 61.90
CA MET A 1 52.41 -14.44 60.49
C MET A 1 50.95 -14.56 60.07
N ALA A 2 50.42 -13.58 59.35
CA ALA A 2 48.99 -13.53 59.01
C ALA A 2 48.70 -14.49 57.84
N HIS A 3 47.81 -15.44 58.08
CA HIS A 3 47.25 -16.33 57.06
C HIS A 3 46.19 -15.55 56.28
N LEU A 4 46.51 -15.19 55.03
CA LEU A 4 45.54 -14.64 54.08
C LEU A 4 44.75 -15.80 53.47
N GLU A 5 43.55 -15.99 54.00
CA GLU A 5 42.57 -16.92 53.46
C GLU A 5 41.86 -16.22 52.29
N VAL A 6 42.32 -16.51 51.06
CA VAL A 6 41.75 -15.93 49.84
C VAL A 6 40.67 -16.87 49.35
N GLU A 7 39.40 -16.56 49.63
CA GLU A 7 38.28 -17.32 49.08
C GLU A 7 38.28 -17.20 47.54
N PRO A 8 38.25 -18.32 46.79
CA PRO A 8 38.18 -18.26 45.34
C PRO A 8 36.79 -17.75 44.94
N LYS A 9 36.77 -16.58 44.29
CA LYS A 9 35.57 -15.97 43.70
C LYS A 9 34.91 -16.97 42.76
N LYS A 10 33.82 -17.59 43.22
CA LYS A 10 32.96 -18.50 42.45
C LYS A 10 32.45 -17.76 41.23
N SER A 11 33.06 -17.99 40.06
CA SER A 11 32.51 -17.54 38.80
C SER A 11 31.22 -18.31 38.58
N THR A 12 30.12 -17.60 38.40
CA THR A 12 28.81 -18.21 38.16
C THR A 12 28.66 -18.40 36.64
N PRO A 13 28.96 -19.58 36.08
CA PRO A 13 28.82 -19.83 34.64
C PRO A 13 27.37 -19.67 34.16
N TRP A 14 26.41 -19.74 35.09
CA TRP A 14 25.00 -19.50 34.80
C TRP A 14 24.71 -18.05 34.37
N LEU A 15 25.51 -17.07 34.80
CA LEU A 15 25.38 -15.68 34.35
C LEU A 15 25.68 -15.54 32.86
N TRP A 16 26.63 -16.33 32.34
CA TRP A 16 26.93 -16.40 30.91
C TRP A 16 25.81 -17.10 30.11
N ILE A 17 25.16 -18.11 30.70
CA ILE A 17 24.01 -18.78 30.08
C ILE A 17 22.82 -17.81 29.98
N ILE A 18 22.55 -17.03 31.03
CA ILE A 18 21.49 -16.00 31.01
C ILE A 18 21.82 -14.92 29.97
N LEU A 19 23.08 -14.44 29.93
CA LEU A 19 23.52 -13.45 28.95
C LEU A 19 23.34 -13.97 27.51
N ALA A 20 23.73 -15.21 27.24
CA ALA A 20 23.57 -15.84 25.93
C ALA A 20 22.08 -15.96 25.54
N LEU A 21 21.20 -16.29 26.49
CA LEU A 21 19.76 -16.38 26.25
C LEU A 21 19.14 -15.02 25.91
N VAL A 22 19.56 -13.95 26.60
CA VAL A 22 19.10 -12.58 26.31
C VAL A 22 19.54 -12.14 24.93
N VAL A 23 20.81 -12.40 24.55
CA VAL A 23 21.32 -12.08 23.21
C VAL A 23 20.57 -12.87 22.13
N LEU A 24 20.29 -14.15 22.37
CA LEU A 24 19.50 -14.99 21.45
C LEU A 24 18.08 -14.45 21.26
N ALA A 25 17.43 -13.98 22.33
CA ALA A 25 16.09 -13.40 22.26
C ALA A 25 16.06 -12.08 21.46
N VAL A 26 17.05 -11.22 21.63
CA VAL A 26 17.19 -9.97 20.87
C VAL A 26 17.46 -10.28 19.39
N LEU A 27 18.37 -11.22 19.09
CA LEU A 27 18.61 -11.68 17.71
C LEU A 27 17.35 -12.27 17.07
N PHE A 28 16.60 -13.11 17.80
CA PHE A 28 15.34 -13.66 17.31
C PHE A 28 14.32 -12.55 17.02
N PHE A 29 14.21 -11.56 17.88
CA PHE A 29 13.29 -10.43 17.69
C PHE A 29 13.70 -9.56 16.49
N LEU A 30 14.99 -9.29 16.31
CA LEU A 30 15.52 -8.51 15.18
C LEU A 30 15.42 -9.28 13.86
N LEU A 31 15.66 -10.59 13.85
CA LEU A 31 15.52 -11.44 12.67
C LEU A 31 14.05 -11.69 12.31
N LYS A 32 13.14 -11.73 13.30
CA LYS A 32 11.70 -11.84 13.08
C LYS A 32 11.08 -10.49 12.66
N GLY A 33 11.74 -9.37 12.97
CA GLY A 33 11.34 -8.01 12.56
C GLY A 33 11.64 -7.65 11.09
N CYS A 34 12.39 -8.48 10.36
CA CYS A 34 12.68 -8.28 8.92
C CYS A 34 11.91 -9.30 8.05
N GLY A 35 10.63 -9.54 8.38
CA GLY A 35 9.83 -10.58 7.72
C GLY A 35 8.32 -10.35 7.81
N SER A 36 7.87 -9.10 7.83
CA SER A 36 6.45 -8.74 7.63
C SER A 36 6.29 -7.89 6.38
N GLY A 37 6.73 -8.43 5.24
CA GLY A 37 5.95 -8.27 4.02
C GLY A 37 4.73 -9.15 4.19
N THR A 38 3.56 -8.53 4.33
CA THR A 38 2.25 -9.17 4.39
C THR A 38 2.05 -10.10 3.20
N ASN A 39 2.40 -11.37 3.35
CA ASN A 39 1.71 -12.43 2.64
C ASN A 39 0.37 -12.62 3.34
N ASP A 40 -0.50 -11.62 3.19
CA ASP A 40 -1.92 -11.90 3.19
C ASP A 40 -2.13 -13.00 2.15
N LYS A 41 -2.92 -13.98 2.56
CA LYS A 41 -3.32 -15.13 1.77
C LYS A 41 -4.14 -14.61 0.58
N ALA A 42 -3.47 -14.10 -0.45
CA ALA A 42 -4.02 -14.07 -1.78
C ALA A 42 -4.18 -15.54 -2.18
N THR A 43 -5.42 -15.96 -2.35
CA THR A 43 -5.80 -17.05 -3.24
C THR A 43 -4.79 -17.12 -4.38
N THR A 44 -4.09 -18.25 -4.48
CA THR A 44 -3.27 -18.59 -5.63
C THR A 44 -4.13 -18.46 -6.89
N ASP A 45 -4.04 -17.32 -7.56
CA ASP A 45 -4.28 -17.25 -8.98
C ASP A 45 -2.93 -17.45 -9.66
N SER A 46 -2.88 -18.42 -10.56
CA SER A 46 -1.62 -18.90 -11.15
C SER A 46 -1.24 -17.99 -12.30
N THR A 47 -0.56 -16.87 -12.03
CA THR A 47 0.24 -16.20 -13.06
C THR A 47 1.53 -15.62 -12.44
N ALA A 48 2.40 -16.51 -11.95
CA ALA A 48 3.80 -16.17 -11.75
C ALA A 48 4.53 -16.27 -13.09
N THR A 49 4.40 -15.24 -13.94
CA THR A 49 5.28 -15.08 -15.09
C THR A 49 6.55 -14.42 -14.61
N THR A 50 7.65 -15.16 -14.70
CA THR A 50 9.00 -14.76 -14.34
C THR A 50 9.37 -13.49 -15.10
N ALA A 51 9.54 -12.38 -14.38
CA ALA A 51 10.11 -11.16 -14.92
C ALA A 51 11.58 -11.43 -15.27
N THR A 52 11.82 -11.90 -16.49
CA THR A 52 13.13 -11.81 -17.11
C THR A 52 13.26 -10.38 -17.61
N ALA A 53 14.13 -9.61 -16.96
CA ALA A 53 14.57 -8.32 -17.45
C ALA A 53 15.17 -8.53 -18.84
N ASP A 54 14.48 -8.06 -19.88
CA ASP A 54 15.09 -7.93 -21.20
C ASP A 54 15.07 -6.47 -21.62
N THR A 55 16.26 -5.90 -21.57
CA THR A 55 16.58 -4.58 -22.10
C THR A 55 16.69 -4.73 -23.60
N SER A 56 15.59 -4.54 -24.34
CA SER A 56 15.70 -4.19 -25.76
C SER A 56 14.46 -3.51 -26.30
N ALA A 57 14.75 -2.48 -27.08
CA ALA A 57 13.85 -1.60 -27.78
C ALA A 57 12.80 -2.35 -28.63
N GLY A 58 11.62 -1.72 -28.74
CA GLY A 58 10.81 -1.84 -29.94
C GLY A 58 9.91 -3.08 -29.99
N ASN A 59 8.94 -3.17 -29.09
CA ASN A 59 7.63 -3.71 -29.44
C ASN A 59 6.62 -3.08 -28.49
N ALA A 60 5.74 -2.25 -29.05
CA ALA A 60 4.55 -1.77 -28.35
C ALA A 60 3.67 -3.00 -28.07
N ILE A 61 3.89 -3.62 -26.92
CA ILE A 61 2.93 -4.54 -26.33
C ILE A 61 1.73 -3.65 -26.02
N ALA A 62 0.61 -3.87 -26.71
CA ALA A 62 -0.65 -3.26 -26.32
C ALA A 62 -0.84 -3.57 -24.83
N ALA A 63 -0.80 -2.53 -24.00
CA ALA A 63 -0.95 -2.69 -22.57
C ALA A 63 -2.34 -3.27 -22.33
N THR A 64 -2.41 -4.56 -22.00
CA THR A 64 -3.68 -5.24 -21.66
C THR A 64 -4.18 -4.81 -20.29
N GLU A 65 -3.36 -4.09 -19.53
CA GLU A 65 -3.65 -3.59 -18.20
C GLU A 65 -3.23 -2.13 -18.07
N PRO A 66 -4.02 -1.29 -17.37
CA PRO A 66 -3.60 0.06 -17.05
C PRO A 66 -2.33 0.04 -16.18
N ASP A 67 -1.34 0.83 -16.58
CA ASP A 67 -0.12 1.03 -15.78
C ASP A 67 -0.39 2.03 -14.65
N TRP A 68 -0.94 1.53 -13.54
CA TRP A 68 -1.29 2.34 -12.36
C TRP A 68 -0.07 2.99 -11.70
N SER A 69 1.14 2.51 -11.96
CA SER A 69 2.37 3.09 -11.40
C SER A 69 2.68 4.49 -11.94
N LYS A 70 2.09 4.85 -13.08
CA LYS A 70 2.24 6.17 -13.73
C LYS A 70 1.18 7.17 -13.31
N VAL A 71 0.19 6.75 -12.51
CA VAL A 71 -0.88 7.65 -12.04
C VAL A 71 -0.39 8.41 -10.81
N ASP A 72 -0.19 9.71 -10.96
CA ASP A 72 0.02 10.60 -9.83
C ASP A 72 -1.33 11.01 -9.22
N PHE A 73 -1.66 10.39 -8.08
CA PHE A 73 -2.84 10.69 -7.28
C PHE A 73 -2.75 12.02 -6.53
N ASN A 74 -1.55 12.61 -6.42
CA ASN A 74 -1.32 13.90 -5.79
C ASN A 74 -1.29 15.05 -6.81
N ALA A 75 -1.66 14.78 -8.06
CA ALA A 75 -1.79 15.80 -9.10
C ALA A 75 -2.66 16.98 -8.62
N PRO A 76 -2.36 18.20 -9.12
CA PRO A 76 -3.13 19.39 -8.77
C PRO A 76 -4.59 19.23 -9.17
N GLU A 77 -5.48 19.93 -8.45
CA GLU A 77 -6.88 20.01 -8.83
C GLU A 77 -7.05 20.80 -10.12
N THR A 78 -7.84 20.23 -11.02
CA THR A 78 -8.14 20.80 -12.33
C THR A 78 -9.64 21.03 -12.40
N PRO A 79 -10.10 22.26 -12.67
CA PRO A 79 -11.52 22.52 -12.80
C PRO A 79 -12.10 21.78 -14.02
N ASP A 80 -13.24 21.11 -13.83
CA ASP A 80 -14.01 20.47 -14.89
C ASP A 80 -15.36 21.19 -15.02
N ALA A 81 -15.65 21.76 -16.20
CA ALA A 81 -16.88 22.49 -16.45
C ALA A 81 -18.13 21.59 -16.34
N ASP A 82 -17.97 20.28 -16.51
CA ASP A 82 -19.05 19.30 -16.41
C ASP A 82 -19.29 18.81 -14.97
N ILE A 83 -18.39 19.13 -14.04
CA ILE A 83 -18.50 18.78 -12.62
C ILE A 83 -18.70 20.05 -11.81
N THR A 84 -19.96 20.33 -11.46
CA THR A 84 -20.33 21.53 -10.70
C THR A 84 -20.39 21.30 -9.18
N ASP A 85 -20.37 20.04 -8.77
CA ASP A 85 -20.52 19.64 -7.38
C ASP A 85 -19.18 19.73 -6.64
N LYS A 86 -19.18 20.39 -5.46
CA LYS A 86 -17.94 20.58 -4.66
C LYS A 86 -17.48 19.31 -3.95
N ASP A 87 -18.34 18.32 -3.85
CA ASP A 87 -18.01 17.05 -3.22
C ASP A 87 -17.24 16.11 -4.16
N VAL A 88 -17.13 16.48 -5.44
CA VAL A 88 -16.34 15.77 -6.46
C VAL A 88 -15.09 16.57 -6.77
N ASN A 89 -13.93 16.06 -6.35
CA ASN A 89 -12.66 16.67 -6.70
C ASN A 89 -12.14 16.07 -8.00
N VAL A 90 -11.72 16.94 -8.92
CA VAL A 90 -11.17 16.54 -10.20
C VAL A 90 -9.69 16.89 -10.25
N ARG A 91 -8.86 15.91 -10.57
CA ARG A 91 -7.40 16.02 -10.67
C ARG A 91 -6.91 15.29 -11.90
N GLY A 92 -5.70 15.58 -12.35
CA GLY A 92 -5.08 14.82 -13.43
C GLY A 92 -4.25 15.69 -14.35
N ASN A 93 -3.99 15.15 -15.54
CA ASN A 93 -3.16 15.73 -16.58
C ASN A 93 -3.72 15.37 -17.96
N ASP A 94 -2.90 15.50 -19.00
CA ASP A 94 -3.31 15.20 -20.38
C ASP A 94 -3.52 13.70 -20.64
N ASP A 95 -2.92 12.81 -19.83
CA ASP A 95 -2.97 11.36 -20.00
C ASP A 95 -4.12 10.71 -19.23
N TYR A 96 -4.55 11.31 -18.10
CA TYR A 96 -5.63 10.77 -17.28
C TYR A 96 -6.38 11.83 -16.47
N THR A 97 -7.61 11.50 -16.08
CA THR A 97 -8.41 12.30 -15.15
C THR A 97 -8.87 11.43 -13.98
N ILE A 98 -8.69 11.94 -12.77
CA ILE A 98 -9.09 11.32 -11.51
C ILE A 98 -10.30 12.09 -10.97
N TYR A 99 -11.41 11.37 -10.77
CA TYR A 99 -12.59 11.86 -10.07
C TYR A 99 -12.61 11.27 -8.67
N SER A 100 -12.44 12.09 -7.64
CA SER A 100 -12.45 11.67 -6.24
C SER A 100 -13.78 12.03 -5.59
N LEU A 101 -14.40 11.05 -4.92
CA LEU A 101 -15.65 11.22 -4.19
C LEU A 101 -15.55 10.51 -2.84
N GLY A 102 -16.03 11.16 -1.78
CA GLY A 102 -15.98 10.62 -0.42
C GLY A 102 -16.81 9.35 -0.26
N GLU A 103 -16.30 8.40 0.51
CA GLU A 103 -17.02 7.17 0.84
C GLU A 103 -18.30 7.46 1.64
N ASP A 104 -18.23 8.42 2.58
CA ASP A 104 -19.33 8.92 3.40
C ASP A 104 -20.44 9.60 2.58
N ILE A 105 -20.14 9.95 1.33
CA ILE A 105 -21.09 10.51 0.37
C ILE A 105 -21.72 9.39 -0.46
N LEU A 106 -20.95 8.35 -0.77
CA LEU A 106 -21.41 7.19 -1.54
C LEU A 106 -22.28 6.27 -0.69
N PHE A 107 -21.87 5.99 0.54
CA PHE A 107 -22.42 4.95 1.40
C PHE A 107 -22.65 5.48 2.80
N ALA A 108 -23.71 5.01 3.46
CA ALA A 108 -23.87 5.25 4.88
C ALA A 108 -22.89 4.37 5.67
N THR A 109 -22.59 4.74 6.91
CA THR A 109 -21.73 3.95 7.80
C THR A 109 -22.20 2.50 7.88
N ASP A 110 -21.26 1.56 7.67
CA ASP A 110 -21.49 0.11 7.66
C ASP A 110 -22.51 -0.39 6.63
N GLN A 111 -22.77 0.40 5.57
CA GLN A 111 -23.65 0.01 4.47
C GLN A 111 -22.91 -0.01 3.14
N ASN A 112 -23.41 -0.80 2.20
CA ASN A 112 -22.92 -0.87 0.82
C ASN A 112 -23.99 -0.42 -0.20
N ALA A 113 -25.14 0.05 0.29
CA ALA A 113 -26.18 0.64 -0.53
C ALA A 113 -25.81 2.10 -0.82
N LEU A 114 -25.93 2.49 -2.10
CA LEU A 114 -25.71 3.88 -2.50
C LEU A 114 -26.71 4.80 -1.80
N GLN A 115 -26.21 5.91 -1.26
CA GLN A 115 -27.05 6.98 -0.77
C GLN A 115 -27.77 7.66 -1.94
N GLY A 116 -28.97 8.21 -1.69
CA GLY A 116 -29.76 8.86 -2.75
C GLY A 116 -29.05 10.06 -3.40
N THR A 117 -28.18 10.75 -2.67
CA THR A 117 -27.35 11.85 -3.17
C THR A 117 -26.16 11.36 -4.01
N ALA A 118 -25.69 10.13 -3.79
CA ALA A 118 -24.56 9.54 -4.50
C ALA A 118 -24.88 9.30 -5.99
N GLU A 119 -26.09 8.85 -6.29
CA GLU A 119 -26.52 8.53 -7.66
C GLU A 119 -26.43 9.77 -8.57
N ALA A 120 -26.87 10.94 -8.08
CA ALA A 120 -26.79 12.19 -8.83
C ALA A 120 -25.34 12.57 -9.16
N LYS A 121 -24.43 12.41 -8.19
CA LYS A 121 -22.99 12.72 -8.36
C LYS A 121 -22.32 11.76 -9.33
N LEU A 122 -22.57 10.46 -9.20
CA LEU A 122 -22.05 9.44 -10.13
C LEU A 122 -22.59 9.65 -11.56
N LYS A 123 -23.85 10.06 -11.69
CA LYS A 123 -24.45 10.40 -13.00
C LYS A 123 -23.84 11.65 -13.62
N MET A 124 -23.40 12.61 -12.81
CA MET A 124 -22.67 13.79 -13.28
C MET A 124 -21.30 13.38 -13.85
N ILE A 125 -20.55 12.54 -13.13
CA ILE A 125 -19.26 12.00 -13.57
C ILE A 125 -19.45 11.20 -14.88
N SER A 126 -20.43 10.30 -14.92
CA SER A 126 -20.68 9.52 -16.14
C SER A 126 -21.10 10.40 -17.33
N SER A 127 -21.79 11.51 -17.08
CA SER A 127 -22.14 12.48 -18.12
C SER A 127 -20.90 13.23 -18.65
N SER A 128 -19.98 13.62 -17.78
CA SER A 128 -18.68 14.21 -18.18
C SER A 128 -17.87 13.22 -19.02
N LEU A 129 -17.73 11.98 -18.57
CA LEU A 129 -17.04 10.91 -19.32
C LEU A 129 -17.66 10.67 -20.70
N ASN A 130 -18.99 10.60 -20.77
CA ASN A 130 -19.68 10.43 -22.05
C ASN A 130 -19.45 11.60 -23.01
N LYS A 131 -19.33 12.83 -22.53
CA LYS A 131 -19.03 13.98 -23.41
C LYS A 131 -17.61 13.91 -23.97
N ARG A 132 -16.65 13.49 -23.14
CA ARG A 132 -15.23 13.44 -23.49
C ARG A 132 -14.87 12.28 -24.41
N PHE A 133 -15.52 11.13 -24.23
CA PHE A 133 -15.12 9.87 -24.87
C PHE A 133 -16.19 9.25 -25.78
N LYS A 134 -17.33 9.92 -26.01
CA LYS A 134 -18.19 9.53 -27.13
C LYS A 134 -17.49 9.85 -28.45
N GLY A 135 -16.95 8.81 -29.07
CA GLY A 135 -16.72 8.72 -30.51
C GLY A 135 -18.00 8.38 -31.24
#